data_AF-A0A8S0G1K4-F1
#
_entry.id   AF-A0A8S0G1K4-F1
#
_cell.length_a   1.000
_cell.length_b   1.000
_cell.length_c   1.000
_cell.angle_alpha   90.00
_cell.angle_beta   90.00
_cell.angle_gamma   90.00
#
_symmetry.space_group_name_H-M   'P 1'
#
loop_
_entity.id
_entity.type
_entity.pdbx_description
1 polymer ?
#
loop_
_entity_poly.entity_id
_entity_poly.type
_entity_poly.pdbx_seq_one_letter_code
_entity_poly.pdbx_strand_id
1 'polypeptide(L)'
;MHSMIQGLFHPVRLLDVIKNFICFPDKAKHEVKICCRYPQYYAARKLYYSIKQARKPFGSGKGGTYFGATGCGKSYTMQFLTRLLMKSVEFASPTIVLITDRTDLDDQLSAQMCNAKNYIGDDTIVPVTSREDLRNQLAGRTIVAESF
;
A
#
# COMPACT_ATOMS: atom_id res chain seq x y z
N MET A 1 -17.54 -19.81 15.72
CA MET A 1 -18.09 -18.47 16.06
C MET A 1 -17.13 -17.67 16.96
N HIS A 2 -16.55 -18.29 17.99
CA HIS A 2 -15.56 -17.66 18.90
C HIS A 2 -14.40 -16.94 18.18
N SER A 3 -13.78 -17.57 17.18
CA SER A 3 -12.66 -16.99 16.42
C SER A 3 -13.03 -15.79 15.56
N MET A 4 -14.29 -15.64 15.14
CA MET A 4 -14.75 -14.47 14.37
C MET A 4 -15.03 -13.29 15.31
N ILE A 5 -15.63 -13.57 16.47
CA ILE A 5 -15.92 -12.59 17.53
C ILE A 5 -14.62 -12.00 18.09
N GLN A 6 -13.65 -12.85 18.43
CA GLN A 6 -12.33 -12.41 18.91
C GLN A 6 -11.40 -11.95 17.77
N GLY A 7 -11.69 -12.40 16.56
CA GLY A 7 -11.03 -12.01 15.32
C GLY A 7 -11.60 -10.70 14.77
N LEU A 8 -12.21 -10.75 13.59
CA LEU A 8 -12.68 -9.59 12.87
C LEU A 8 -13.52 -8.61 13.72
N PHE A 9 -14.37 -9.10 14.64
CA PHE A 9 -15.28 -8.25 15.42
C PHE A 9 -14.68 -7.61 16.67
N HIS A 10 -13.38 -7.78 16.94
CA HIS A 10 -12.72 -6.91 17.90
C HIS A 10 -12.87 -5.45 17.44
N PRO A 11 -13.45 -4.52 18.24
CA PRO A 11 -13.88 -3.20 17.74
C PRO A 11 -12.79 -2.43 17.00
N VAL A 12 -11.56 -2.42 17.54
CA VAL A 12 -10.40 -1.78 16.90
C VAL A 12 -10.05 -2.41 15.54
N ARG A 13 -10.13 -3.74 15.43
CA ARG A 13 -9.81 -4.47 14.20
C ARG A 13 -10.91 -4.28 13.16
N LEU A 14 -12.17 -4.29 13.58
CA LEU A 14 -13.30 -4.07 12.69
C LEU A 14 -13.22 -2.68 12.05
N LEU A 15 -12.99 -1.64 12.86
CA LEU A 15 -12.83 -0.28 12.36
C LEU A 15 -11.63 -0.14 11.43
N ASP A 16 -10.50 -0.77 11.76
CA ASP A 16 -9.32 -0.76 10.89
C ASP A 16 -9.60 -1.45 9.55
N VAL A 17 -10.27 -2.60 9.56
CA VAL A 17 -10.65 -3.30 8.33
C VAL A 17 -11.57 -2.45 7.47
N ILE A 18 -12.59 -1.84 8.06
CA ILE A 18 -13.55 -0.99 7.34
C ILE A 18 -12.85 0.23 6.73
N LYS A 19 -11.98 0.90 7.50
CA LYS A 19 -11.33 2.15 7.08
C LYS A 19 -10.19 1.94 6.07
N ASN A 20 -9.42 0.86 6.25
CA ASN A 20 -8.14 0.67 5.58
C ASN A 20 -8.05 -0.57 4.72
N PHE A 21 -8.99 -1.52 4.78
CA PHE A 21 -8.88 -2.81 4.08
C PHE A 21 -10.09 -3.17 3.22
N ILE A 22 -10.92 -2.16 2.91
CA ILE A 22 -11.97 -2.23 1.92
C ILE A 22 -11.68 -1.15 0.87
N CYS A 23 -11.49 -1.58 -0.39
CA CYS A 23 -11.24 -0.69 -1.52
C CYS A 23 -12.44 -0.71 -2.47
N PHE A 24 -12.88 0.47 -2.87
CA PHE A 24 -13.80 0.69 -3.98
C PHE A 24 -12.98 1.28 -5.12
N PRO A 25 -12.82 0.56 -6.26
CA PRO A 25 -12.06 1.09 -7.38
C PRO A 25 -12.68 2.35 -7.96
N ASP A 26 -11.86 3.32 -8.34
CA ASP A 26 -12.30 4.64 -8.83
C ASP A 26 -13.14 4.55 -10.11
N LYS A 27 -12.80 3.58 -10.96
CA LYS A 27 -13.44 3.26 -12.23
C LYS A 27 -13.82 1.79 -12.22
N ALA A 28 -15.12 1.52 -12.12
CA ALA A 28 -15.67 0.18 -12.29
C ALA A 28 -16.99 0.27 -13.07
N LYS A 29 -17.25 -0.69 -13.97
CA LYS A 29 -18.51 -0.74 -14.74
C LYS A 29 -19.74 -1.00 -13.86
N HIS A 30 -19.52 -1.62 -12.71
CA HIS A 30 -20.49 -1.92 -11.66
C HIS A 30 -19.84 -1.66 -10.31
N GLU A 31 -20.63 -1.50 -9.26
CA GLU A 31 -20.09 -1.29 -7.91
C GLU A 31 -19.33 -2.54 -7.45
N VAL A 32 -17.99 -2.43 -7.39
CA VAL A 32 -17.11 -3.50 -6.93
C VAL A 32 -16.54 -3.11 -5.58
N LYS A 33 -16.70 -4.00 -4.59
CA LYS A 33 -16.08 -3.87 -3.27
C LYS A 33 -15.01 -4.93 -3.09
N ILE A 34 -13.77 -4.49 -2.90
CA ILE A 34 -12.61 -5.37 -2.67
C ILE A 34 -12.33 -5.40 -1.18
N CYS A 35 -12.66 -6.52 -0.53
CA CYS A 35 -12.35 -6.76 0.88
C CYS A 35 -11.06 -7.58 1.02
N CYS A 36 -10.21 -7.22 1.98
CA CYS A 36 -9.02 -8.02 2.26
C CYS A 36 -9.37 -9.43 2.77
N ARG A 37 -8.48 -10.38 2.49
CA ARG A 37 -8.44 -11.68 3.16
C ARG A 37 -7.65 -11.56 4.47
N TYR A 38 -7.92 -12.46 5.42
CA TYR A 38 -7.22 -12.54 6.69
C TYR A 38 -5.68 -12.43 6.55
N PRO A 39 -4.99 -13.19 5.68
CA PRO A 39 -3.53 -13.10 5.56
C PRO A 39 -3.03 -11.73 5.07
N GLN A 40 -3.80 -11.06 4.21
CA GLN A 40 -3.45 -9.76 3.65
C GLN A 40 -3.50 -8.66 4.72
N TYR A 41 -4.52 -8.70 5.61
CA TYR A 41 -4.63 -7.79 6.75
C TYR A 41 -3.39 -7.87 7.64
N TYR A 42 -3.05 -9.09 8.10
CA TYR A 42 -1.91 -9.27 9.00
C TYR A 42 -0.58 -9.02 8.31
N ALA A 43 -0.44 -9.38 7.02
CA ALA A 43 0.77 -9.11 6.25
C ALA A 43 1.02 -7.61 6.10
N ALA A 44 0.04 -6.84 5.62
CA ALA A 44 0.19 -5.39 5.44
C ALA A 44 0.52 -4.68 6.76
N ARG A 45 -0.14 -5.07 7.86
CA ARG A 45 0.18 -4.52 9.19
C ARG A 45 1.58 -4.89 9.67
N LYS A 46 2.00 -6.14 9.50
CA LYS A 46 3.35 -6.58 9.88
C LYS A 46 4.41 -5.81 9.08
N LEU A 47 4.19 -5.61 7.78
CA LEU A 47 5.07 -4.83 6.92
C LEU A 47 5.11 -3.35 7.34
N TYR A 48 3.96 -2.74 7.60
CA TYR A 48 3.87 -1.36 8.10
C TYR A 48 4.71 -1.16 9.38
N TYR A 49 4.57 -2.04 10.38
CA TYR A 49 5.34 -1.93 11.61
C TYR A 49 6.82 -2.23 11.42
N SER A 50 7.16 -3.18 10.54
CA SER A 50 8.55 -3.47 10.17
C SER A 50 9.21 -2.23 9.55
N ILE A 51 8.53 -1.54 8.64
CA ILE A 51 9.02 -0.30 8.02
C ILE A 51 9.16 0.80 9.09
N LYS A 52 8.17 0.95 9.98
CA LYS A 52 8.21 1.94 11.06
C LYS A 52 9.43 1.74 11.96
N GLN A 53 9.72 0.51 12.36
CA GLN A 53 10.87 0.18 13.21
C GLN A 53 12.21 0.34 12.49
N ALA A 54 12.28 0.01 11.20
CA ALA A 54 13.52 0.09 10.43
C ALA A 54 13.88 1.54 10.03
N ARG A 55 12.96 2.49 10.11
CA ARG A 55 13.17 3.87 9.66
C ARG A 55 14.27 4.59 10.46
N LYS A 56 15.15 5.31 9.75
CA LYS A 56 16.13 6.22 10.36
C LYS A 56 15.44 7.43 11.03
N PRO A 57 16.09 8.10 12.01
CA PRO A 57 17.48 7.90 12.46
C PRO A 57 17.68 6.72 13.42
N PHE A 58 16.62 6.22 14.06
CA PHE A 58 16.72 5.23 15.14
C PHE A 58 16.81 3.78 14.66
N GLY A 59 16.23 3.48 13.49
CA GLY A 59 16.26 2.15 12.88
C GLY A 59 17.44 1.93 11.93
N SER A 60 17.59 0.70 11.45
CA SER A 60 18.70 0.28 10.58
C SER A 60 18.72 0.94 9.20
N GLY A 61 17.61 1.53 8.76
CA GLY A 61 17.38 2.00 7.40
C GLY A 61 17.19 0.89 6.37
N LYS A 62 17.16 -0.38 6.79
CA LYS A 62 17.05 -1.53 5.89
C LYS A 62 15.58 -1.84 5.55
N GLY A 63 15.35 -2.31 4.33
CA GLY A 63 14.07 -2.87 3.93
C GLY A 63 13.83 -4.28 4.49
N GLY A 64 12.79 -4.94 3.99
CA GLY A 64 12.48 -6.33 4.32
C GLY A 64 11.77 -7.03 3.17
N THR A 65 11.54 -8.34 3.33
CA THR A 65 10.95 -9.19 2.29
C THR A 65 9.58 -9.71 2.72
N TYR A 66 8.61 -9.62 1.83
CA TYR A 66 7.32 -10.31 1.95
C TYR A 66 7.26 -11.48 0.98
N PHE A 67 7.11 -12.69 1.50
CA PHE A 67 6.95 -13.90 0.70
C PHE A 67 5.50 -14.40 0.76
N GLY A 68 4.85 -14.48 -0.40
CA GLY A 68 3.50 -14.99 -0.53
C GLY A 68 3.38 -15.91 -1.74
N ALA A 69 2.65 -17.02 -1.59
CA ALA A 69 2.41 -17.99 -2.66
C ALA A 69 1.79 -17.33 -3.92
N THR A 70 1.92 -17.99 -5.07
CA THR A 70 1.26 -17.55 -6.31
C THR A 70 -0.26 -17.53 -6.12
N GLY A 71 -0.94 -16.50 -6.64
CA GLY A 71 -2.39 -16.36 -6.49
C GLY A 71 -2.90 -15.89 -5.11
N CYS A 72 -2.03 -15.64 -4.12
CA CYS A 72 -2.47 -15.15 -2.80
C CYS A 72 -2.92 -13.67 -2.78
N GLY A 73 -2.84 -12.97 -3.92
CA GLY A 73 -3.19 -11.55 -4.04
C GLY A 73 -2.14 -10.62 -3.44
N LYS A 74 -0.86 -10.84 -3.75
CA LYS A 74 0.26 -10.00 -3.31
C LYS A 74 0.09 -8.52 -3.70
N SER A 75 -0.41 -8.26 -4.91
CA SER A 75 -0.70 -6.90 -5.40
C SER A 75 -1.72 -6.17 -4.52
N TYR A 76 -2.72 -6.88 -3.99
CA TYR A 76 -3.64 -6.29 -3.01
C TYR A 76 -2.96 -6.03 -1.66
N THR A 77 -2.09 -6.93 -1.19
CA THR A 77 -1.28 -6.65 0.00
C THR A 77 -0.43 -5.39 -0.17
N MET A 78 0.17 -5.17 -1.35
CA MET A 78 0.92 -3.96 -1.68
C MET A 78 0.02 -2.71 -1.67
N GLN A 79 -1.18 -2.79 -2.24
CA GLN A 79 -2.14 -1.69 -2.23
C GLN A 79 -2.61 -1.34 -0.80
N PHE A 80 -2.93 -2.36 0.02
CA PHE A 80 -3.29 -2.15 1.43
C PHE A 80 -2.13 -1.53 2.22
N LEU A 81 -0.89 -2.01 2.02
CA LEU A 81 0.29 -1.41 2.63
C LEU A 81 0.47 0.05 2.19
N THR A 82 0.30 0.34 0.90
CA THR A 82 0.38 1.70 0.34
C THR A 82 -0.64 2.62 1.01
N ARG A 83 -1.90 2.19 1.15
CA ARG A 83 -2.93 2.93 1.90
C ARG A 83 -2.49 3.22 3.33
N LEU A 84 -1.97 2.22 4.05
CA LEU A 84 -1.51 2.40 5.44
C LEU A 84 -0.37 3.41 5.53
N LEU A 85 0.60 3.36 4.61
CA LEU A 85 1.73 4.29 4.58
C LEU A 85 1.27 5.72 4.26
N MET A 86 0.43 5.90 3.22
CA MET A 86 -0.04 7.22 2.78
C MET A 86 -1.02 7.89 3.75
N LYS A 87 -1.77 7.11 4.55
CA LYS A 87 -2.69 7.66 5.57
C LYS A 87 -2.11 7.71 6.98
N SER A 88 -0.84 7.34 7.13
CA SER A 88 -0.19 7.38 8.43
C SER A 88 0.41 8.74 8.72
N VAL A 89 0.03 9.30 9.87
CA VAL A 89 0.68 10.49 10.44
C VAL A 89 2.17 10.28 10.72
N GLU A 90 2.60 9.02 10.90
CA GLU A 90 4.00 8.70 11.15
C GLU A 90 4.85 8.93 9.90
N PHE A 91 4.31 8.66 8.71
CA PHE A 91 5.06 8.67 7.45
C PHE A 91 4.82 9.91 6.60
N ALA A 92 3.94 10.82 7.07
CA ALA A 92 3.50 11.99 6.32
C ALA A 92 3.02 11.59 4.90
N SER A 93 3.79 11.94 3.87
CA SER A 93 3.51 11.59 2.47
C SER A 93 4.74 10.92 1.83
N PRO A 94 4.98 9.63 2.10
CA PRO A 94 6.17 8.94 1.59
C PRO A 94 6.09 8.77 0.07
N THR A 95 7.24 8.87 -0.60
CA THR A 95 7.34 8.47 -2.01
C THR A 95 7.43 6.95 -2.10
N ILE A 96 6.51 6.33 -2.83
CA ILE A 96 6.45 4.87 -3.04
C ILE A 96 6.72 4.59 -4.51
N VAL A 97 7.68 3.70 -4.79
CA VAL A 97 8.01 3.24 -6.12
C VAL A 97 7.74 1.74 -6.18
N LEU A 98 6.87 1.32 -7.12
CA LEU A 98 6.60 -0.08 -7.40
C LEU A 98 7.38 -0.47 -8.65
N ILE A 99 8.14 -1.57 -8.58
CA ILE A 99 8.97 -2.07 -9.68
C ILE A 99 8.63 -3.55 -9.86
N THR A 100 8.44 -3.95 -11.11
CA THR A 100 8.23 -5.34 -11.52
C THR A 100 9.17 -5.67 -12.66
N ASP A 101 9.47 -6.95 -12.83
CA ASP A 101 10.39 -7.47 -13.85
C ASP A 101 9.71 -7.76 -15.19
N ARG A 102 8.38 -7.89 -15.19
CA ARG A 102 7.57 -8.19 -16.38
C ARG A 102 6.61 -7.06 -16.75
N THR A 103 6.53 -6.75 -18.04
CA THR A 103 5.67 -5.72 -18.60
C THR A 103 4.18 -6.01 -18.41
N ASP A 104 3.74 -7.25 -18.61
CA ASP A 104 2.32 -7.62 -18.44
C ASP A 104 1.86 -7.55 -16.97
N LEU A 105 2.75 -7.86 -16.03
CA LEU A 105 2.51 -7.66 -14.61
C LEU A 105 2.53 -6.18 -14.22
N ASP A 106 3.36 -5.37 -14.89
CA ASP A 106 3.41 -3.93 -14.70
C ASP A 106 2.09 -3.28 -15.11
N ASP A 107 1.58 -3.62 -16.30
CA ASP A 107 0.31 -3.11 -16.79
C ASP A 107 -0.83 -3.42 -15.82
N GLN A 108 -0.89 -4.65 -15.30
CA GLN A 108 -1.92 -5.05 -14.32
C GLN A 108 -1.79 -4.32 -12.99
N LEU A 109 -0.58 -4.25 -12.43
CA LEU A 109 -0.34 -3.60 -11.14
C LEU A 109 -0.56 -2.08 -11.24
N SER A 110 -0.07 -1.47 -12.31
CA SER A 110 -0.24 -0.05 -12.61
C SER A 110 -1.72 0.29 -12.77
N ALA A 111 -2.47 -0.49 -13.56
CA ALA A 111 -3.92 -0.31 -13.68
C ALA A 111 -4.63 -0.45 -12.33
N GLN A 112 -4.27 -1.45 -11.52
CA GLN A 112 -4.85 -1.65 -10.19
C GLN A 112 -4.60 -0.44 -9.26
N MET A 113 -3.35 0.05 -9.20
CA MET A 113 -2.95 1.16 -8.33
C MET A 113 -3.54 2.50 -8.81
N CYS A 114 -3.53 2.75 -10.12
CA CYS A 114 -4.12 3.96 -10.72
C CYS A 114 -5.64 3.99 -10.58
N ASN A 115 -6.28 2.84 -10.39
CA ASN A 115 -7.72 2.73 -10.14
C ASN A 115 -8.07 2.76 -8.64
N ALA A 116 -7.11 3.11 -7.79
CA ALA A 116 -7.27 3.15 -6.35
C ALA A 116 -6.76 4.49 -5.76
N LYS A 117 -6.73 5.58 -6.55
CA LYS A 117 -6.27 6.91 -6.14
C LYS A 117 -7.10 7.49 -5.01
N ASN A 118 -8.43 7.41 -5.08
CA ASN A 118 -9.28 7.90 -3.98
C ASN A 118 -9.09 7.03 -2.74
N TYR A 119 -9.03 5.72 -2.94
CA TYR A 119 -8.81 4.77 -1.86
C TYR A 119 -7.45 4.97 -1.20
N ILE A 120 -6.35 5.21 -1.92
CA ILE A 120 -5.04 5.50 -1.34
C ILE A 120 -5.01 6.92 -0.77
N GLY A 121 -5.67 7.84 -1.46
CA GLY A 121 -5.78 9.26 -1.18
C GLY A 121 -4.62 10.08 -1.73
N ASP A 122 -4.19 9.75 -2.95
CA ASP A 122 -3.14 10.47 -3.69
C ASP A 122 -3.43 10.39 -5.20
N ASP A 123 -3.64 11.55 -5.83
CA ASP A 123 -3.92 11.64 -7.27
C ASP A 123 -2.65 11.54 -8.14
N THR A 124 -1.47 11.60 -7.54
CA THR A 124 -0.17 11.57 -8.23
C THR A 124 0.35 10.17 -8.52
N ILE A 125 -0.46 9.14 -8.28
CA ILE A 125 -0.17 7.76 -8.68
C ILE A 125 -0.23 7.67 -10.20
N VAL A 126 0.90 7.35 -10.83
CA VAL A 126 1.02 7.27 -12.29
C VAL A 126 1.94 6.13 -12.71
N PRO A 127 1.74 5.53 -13.90
CA PRO A 127 2.74 4.66 -14.50
C PRO A 127 4.03 5.42 -14.77
N VAL A 128 5.15 4.68 -14.74
CA VAL A 128 6.48 5.19 -15.06
C VAL A 128 7.02 4.37 -16.22
N THR A 129 7.31 5.03 -17.34
CA THR A 129 7.63 4.35 -18.61
C THR A 129 9.13 4.15 -18.82
N SER A 130 9.96 4.90 -18.11
CA SER A 130 11.42 4.83 -18.21
C SER A 130 12.12 5.34 -16.97
N ARG A 131 13.44 5.10 -16.86
CA ARG A 131 14.28 5.68 -15.79
C ARG A 131 14.35 7.21 -15.87
N GLU A 132 14.30 7.77 -17.07
CA GLU A 132 14.32 9.21 -17.28
C GLU A 132 12.98 9.83 -16.82
N ASP A 133 11.87 9.21 -17.19
CA ASP A 133 10.53 9.57 -16.71
C ASP A 133 10.47 9.52 -15.17
N LEU A 134 10.99 8.45 -14.54
CA LEU A 134 11.08 8.37 -13.08
C LEU A 134 11.85 9.56 -12.48
N ARG A 135 13.00 9.92 -13.06
CA ARG A 135 13.80 11.06 -12.58
C ARG A 135 13.02 12.36 -12.71
N ASN A 136 12.34 12.58 -13.82
CA ASN A 136 11.54 13.78 -14.05
C ASN A 136 10.38 13.89 -13.06
N GLN A 137 9.67 12.78 -12.80
CA GLN A 137 8.58 12.74 -11.82
C GLN A 137 9.07 12.96 -10.38
N LEU A 138 10.27 12.49 -10.03
CA LEU A 138 10.87 12.70 -8.72
C LEU A 138 11.49 14.09 -8.54
N ALA A 139 11.99 14.72 -9.61
CA ALA A 139 12.68 16.01 -9.55
C ALA A 139 11.79 17.14 -9.02
N GLY A 140 10.48 17.09 -9.28
CA GLY A 140 9.51 18.07 -8.78
C GLY A 140 9.02 17.79 -7.36
N ARG A 141 9.36 16.65 -6.75
CA ARG A 141 8.92 16.30 -5.40
C ARG A 141 9.89 16.90 -4.39
N THR A 142 9.43 17.93 -3.68
CA THR A 142 10.19 18.50 -2.56
C THR A 142 10.33 17.43 -1.48
N ILE A 143 11.55 16.90 -1.32
CA ILE A 143 11.90 16.17 -0.11
C ILE A 143 11.91 17.22 0.98
N VAL A 144 10.81 17.34 1.74
CA VAL A 144 10.85 18.08 3.00
C VAL A 144 11.70 17.25 3.94
N ALA A 145 13.01 17.38 3.81
CA ALA A 145 13.96 16.98 4.84
C ALA A 145 13.78 18.00 5.95
N GLU A 146 12.73 17.85 6.76
CA GLU A 146 12.63 18.62 8.00
C GLU A 146 13.90 18.34 8.79
N SER A 147 14.68 19.40 8.93
CA SER A 147 15.88 19.46 9.73
C SER A 147 15.41 19.43 11.19
N PHE A 148 15.55 18.28 11.84
CA PHE A 148 15.55 18.17 13.30
C PHE A 148 16.93 17.69 13.74
#